data_AF-A0A3Q7T0L8-F1
#
_entry.id   AF-A0A3Q7T0L8-F1
#
_cell.length_a   1.000
_cell.length_b   1.000
_cell.length_c   1.000
_cell.angle_alpha   90.00
_cell.angle_beta   90.00
_cell.angle_gamma   90.00
#
_symmetry.space_group_name_H-M   'P 1'
#
loop_
_entity.id
_entity.type
_entity.pdbx_description
1 polymer ?
#
loop_
_entity_poly.entity_id
_entity_poly.type
_entity_poly.pdbx_seq_one_letter_code
_entity_poly.pdbx_strand_id
1 'polypeptide(L)'
;MTTVTVTTEIPPSGKIKNNSSLYESTSAHIIEETEYVKKIRTTLEKIRSQIFKDEVGHNSTNHKLETKHCRNIQSGSDFEMDPSCHSLDLLMERMKGKEQQLLEMNKENEILKIKLEASREAGAAALRNVAQRLFEVYQTQSEEVRKQHEDGKRLLEVNKLEKEQQLKQHAENLNQIAKKLEEKHNQITELENLVQRMEKEKRTLLEKKLSLENKLLQLKANATCAKSCHNLQMEISLLQEQISHLQLVIHSQHQNLRSVIQEVRLIKCVSLVDGMCAVRRRNAGSLPGLYTQ
;
A
#
# COMPACT_ATOMS: atom_id res chain seq x y z
N MET A 1 -33.20 -36.05 3.57
CA MET A 1 -31.80 -36.17 3.12
C MET A 1 -31.62 -35.19 1.98
N THR A 2 -31.24 -33.97 2.29
CA THR A 2 -31.13 -32.88 1.31
C THR A 2 -29.69 -32.43 1.31
N THR A 3 -28.98 -32.73 0.23
CA THR A 3 -27.56 -32.42 0.02
C THR A 3 -27.40 -30.94 -0.31
N VAL A 4 -26.66 -30.22 0.53
CA VAL A 4 -26.27 -28.82 0.33
C VAL A 4 -24.85 -28.82 -0.23
N THR A 5 -24.70 -28.44 -1.49
CA THR A 5 -23.41 -28.14 -2.12
C THR A 5 -22.99 -26.72 -1.76
N VAL A 6 -21.86 -26.60 -1.06
CA VAL A 6 -21.21 -25.32 -0.72
C VAL A 6 -20.28 -24.96 -1.87
N THR A 7 -20.67 -23.97 -2.68
CA THR A 7 -19.80 -23.36 -3.69
C THR A 7 -19.07 -22.19 -3.05
N THR A 8 -17.79 -22.39 -2.71
CA THR A 8 -16.91 -21.31 -2.25
C THR A 8 -16.28 -20.65 -3.48
N GLU A 9 -16.91 -19.58 -3.98
CA GLU A 9 -16.26 -18.72 -4.97
C GLU A 9 -15.30 -17.76 -4.28
N ILE A 10 -14.01 -17.97 -4.53
CA ILE A 10 -12.92 -17.08 -4.13
C ILE A 10 -12.78 -16.02 -5.23
N PRO A 11 -12.98 -14.72 -4.95
CA PRO A 11 -12.79 -13.69 -5.96
C PRO A 11 -11.29 -13.49 -6.27
N PRO A 12 -10.92 -13.17 -7.52
CA PRO A 12 -9.53 -13.01 -7.91
C PRO A 12 -8.95 -11.75 -7.26
N SER A 13 -8.00 -11.97 -6.37
CA SER A 13 -7.24 -10.91 -5.69
C SER A 13 -6.62 -9.97 -6.71
N GLY A 14 -7.01 -8.70 -6.62
CA GLY A 14 -6.48 -7.61 -7.43
C GLY A 14 -4.98 -7.48 -7.23
N LYS A 15 -4.30 -7.23 -8.37
CA LYS A 15 -2.87 -7.02 -8.49
C LYS A 15 -2.36 -6.03 -7.45
N ILE A 16 -1.80 -6.55 -6.36
CA ILE A 16 -0.91 -5.80 -5.49
C ILE A 16 0.36 -5.59 -6.32
N LYS A 17 0.48 -4.39 -6.90
CA LYS A 17 1.72 -3.89 -7.49
C LYS A 17 2.67 -3.57 -6.33
N ASN A 18 3.18 -4.64 -5.70
CA ASN A 18 4.36 -4.56 -4.86
C ASN A 18 5.51 -4.31 -5.82
N ASN A 19 6.17 -3.16 -5.68
CA ASN A 19 7.53 -2.96 -6.19
C ASN A 19 8.53 -3.80 -5.37
N SER A 20 8.22 -5.09 -5.21
CA SER A 20 9.06 -6.12 -4.62
C SER A 20 9.73 -6.95 -5.72
N SER A 21 10.01 -6.34 -6.87
CA SER A 21 10.62 -7.03 -8.01
C SER A 21 12.16 -6.99 -7.97
N LEU A 22 12.79 -6.61 -6.86
CA LEU A 22 14.25 -6.51 -6.84
C LEU A 22 14.99 -7.81 -6.45
N TYR A 23 14.28 -8.87 -6.08
CA TYR A 23 14.93 -10.18 -5.89
C TYR A 23 13.97 -11.35 -6.05
N GLU A 24 13.14 -11.33 -7.09
CA GLU A 24 12.53 -12.57 -7.59
C GLU A 24 13.44 -13.12 -8.68
N SER A 25 14.62 -13.59 -8.26
CA SER A 25 15.54 -14.29 -9.14
C SER A 25 14.82 -15.50 -9.69
N THR A 26 14.43 -15.41 -10.97
CA THR A 26 13.77 -16.51 -11.69
C THR A 26 14.62 -17.76 -11.53
N SER A 27 14.01 -18.95 -11.43
CA SER A 27 14.74 -20.21 -11.25
C SER A 27 15.91 -20.38 -12.25
N ALA A 28 15.76 -19.86 -13.46
CA ALA A 28 16.81 -19.77 -14.47
C ALA A 28 18.05 -18.97 -14.03
N HIS A 29 17.86 -17.83 -13.36
CA HIS A 29 18.95 -16.99 -12.86
C HIS A 29 19.70 -17.65 -11.70
N ILE A 30 18.98 -18.35 -10.80
CA ILE A 30 19.62 -19.14 -9.73
C ILE A 30 20.45 -20.29 -10.32
N ILE A 31 19.93 -20.97 -11.35
CA ILE A 31 20.66 -22.04 -12.05
C ILE A 31 21.92 -21.49 -12.71
N GLU A 32 21.84 -20.36 -13.41
CA GLU A 32 22.97 -19.71 -14.07
C GLU A 32 24.06 -19.29 -13.07
N GLU A 33 23.68 -18.65 -11.97
CA GLU A 33 24.61 -18.30 -10.88
C GLU A 33 25.28 -19.54 -10.28
N THR A 34 24.54 -20.63 -10.08
CA THR A 34 25.13 -21.89 -9.58
C THR A 34 26.09 -22.55 -10.56
N GLU A 35 25.86 -22.42 -11.87
CA GLU A 35 26.79 -22.89 -12.91
C GLU A 35 28.05 -22.00 -12.98
N TYR A 36 27.89 -20.69 -12.83
CA TYR A 36 29.01 -19.75 -12.74
C TYR A 36 29.92 -20.06 -11.54
N VAL A 37 29.33 -20.30 -10.36
CA VAL A 37 30.06 -20.71 -9.15
C VAL A 37 30.77 -22.05 -9.34
N LYS A 38 30.16 -23.03 -10.04
CA LYS A 38 30.83 -24.29 -10.40
C LYS A 38 32.02 -24.05 -11.33
N LYS A 39 31.91 -23.13 -12.28
CA LYS A 39 32.99 -22.79 -13.21
C LYS A 39 34.17 -22.11 -12.50
N ILE A 40 33.90 -21.22 -11.55
CA ILE A 40 34.94 -20.62 -10.69
C ILE A 40 35.63 -21.72 -9.87
N ARG A 41 34.87 -22.59 -9.20
CA ARG A 41 35.41 -23.65 -8.34
C ARG A 41 36.30 -24.61 -9.12
N THR A 42 35.87 -25.01 -10.31
CA THR A 42 36.67 -25.90 -11.19
C THR A 42 37.93 -25.20 -11.70
N THR A 43 37.90 -23.89 -11.92
CA THR A 43 39.08 -23.11 -12.34
C THR A 43 40.07 -22.95 -11.18
N LEU A 44 39.59 -22.64 -9.97
CA LEU A 44 40.43 -22.58 -8.78
C LEU A 44 41.07 -23.95 -8.45
N GLU A 45 40.34 -25.05 -8.65
CA GLU A 45 40.89 -26.40 -8.45
C GLU A 45 41.96 -26.76 -9.48
N LYS A 46 41.84 -26.29 -10.73
CA LYS A 46 42.88 -26.43 -11.75
C LYS A 46 44.13 -25.63 -11.40
N ILE A 47 43.97 -24.38 -10.94
CA ILE A 47 45.09 -23.54 -10.49
C ILE A 47 45.79 -24.19 -9.30
N ARG A 48 45.03 -24.68 -8.32
CA ARG A 48 45.56 -25.44 -7.19
C ARG A 48 46.32 -26.68 -7.66
N SER A 49 45.73 -27.48 -8.54
CA SER A 49 46.39 -28.67 -9.10
C SER A 49 47.67 -28.32 -9.86
N GLN A 50 47.75 -27.15 -10.49
CA GLN A 50 48.94 -26.71 -11.22
C GLN A 50 50.05 -26.24 -10.27
N ILE A 51 49.70 -25.52 -9.21
CA ILE A 51 50.66 -25.05 -8.20
C ILE A 51 51.22 -26.22 -7.38
N PHE A 52 50.40 -27.22 -7.06
CA PHE A 52 50.78 -28.33 -6.18
C PHE A 52 51.24 -29.61 -6.91
N LYS A 53 51.16 -29.68 -8.25
CA LYS A 53 51.75 -30.79 -9.02
C LYS A 53 53.23 -30.58 -9.36
N ASP A 54 53.74 -29.36 -9.38
CA ASP A 54 55.17 -29.07 -9.65
C ASP A 54 56.08 -29.25 -8.41
N GLU A 55 55.54 -29.41 -7.20
CA GLU A 55 56.35 -29.55 -5.98
C GLU A 55 56.70 -31.01 -5.60
N VAL A 56 56.07 -32.02 -6.20
CA VAL A 56 56.25 -33.43 -5.76
C VAL A 56 57.30 -34.19 -6.57
N GLY A 57 57.97 -33.57 -7.55
CA GLY A 57 58.90 -34.35 -8.36
C GLY A 57 59.91 -33.63 -9.19
N HIS A 58 60.74 -32.73 -8.63
CA HIS A 58 62.06 -32.42 -9.22
C HIS A 58 63.06 -32.03 -8.12
N ASN A 59 63.62 -33.03 -7.43
CA ASN A 59 64.89 -32.88 -6.73
C ASN A 59 65.98 -32.64 -7.78
N SER A 60 66.32 -31.36 -7.98
CA SER A 60 67.39 -30.86 -8.83
C SER A 60 68.76 -31.31 -8.32
N THR A 61 69.10 -32.57 -8.61
CA THR A 61 70.45 -33.09 -8.38
C THR A 61 71.32 -32.68 -9.56
N ASN A 62 71.64 -31.40 -9.72
CA ASN A 62 72.66 -30.93 -10.67
C ASN A 62 73.14 -29.52 -10.31
N HIS A 63 74.19 -29.43 -9.50
CA HIS A 63 75.20 -28.38 -9.64
C HIS A 63 76.59 -28.98 -9.45
N LYS A 64 77.05 -29.64 -10.51
CA LYS A 64 78.45 -29.87 -10.83
C LYS A 64 79.02 -28.55 -11.36
N LEU A 65 79.83 -27.86 -10.56
CA LEU A 65 80.79 -26.86 -11.06
C LEU A 65 82.15 -27.58 -11.10
N GLU A 66 82.54 -28.20 -12.22
CA GLU A 66 83.27 -27.56 -13.34
C GLU A 66 84.48 -26.71 -12.87
N THR A 67 85.38 -27.34 -12.10
CA THR A 67 86.76 -26.89 -11.97
C THR A 67 87.57 -27.42 -13.16
N LYS A 68 87.70 -26.66 -14.26
CA LYS A 68 88.80 -26.82 -15.25
C LYS A 68 88.78 -25.81 -16.43
N HIS A 69 89.62 -24.78 -16.35
CA HIS A 69 90.57 -24.33 -17.40
C HIS A 69 91.38 -23.15 -16.83
N CYS A 70 92.72 -23.07 -16.94
CA CYS A 70 93.53 -23.29 -18.13
C CYS A 70 94.83 -24.09 -17.88
N ARG A 71 95.27 -24.79 -18.93
CA ARG A 71 96.50 -25.58 -19.08
C ARG A 71 97.51 -24.78 -19.93
N ASN A 72 98.79 -24.84 -19.52
CA ASN A 72 100.07 -24.66 -20.24
C ASN A 72 100.24 -23.56 -21.32
N ILE A 73 101.37 -22.84 -21.30
CA ILE A 73 102.56 -23.13 -22.14
C ILE A 73 103.72 -22.15 -21.77
N GLN A 74 104.84 -22.77 -21.34
CA GLN A 74 106.26 -22.50 -21.63
C GLN A 74 106.99 -21.20 -21.25
N SER A 75 108.23 -21.50 -20.85
CA SER A 75 109.48 -20.79 -21.12
C SER A 75 109.95 -19.82 -20.05
N GLY A 76 111.11 -20.16 -19.51
CA GLY A 76 111.80 -19.41 -18.49
C GLY A 76 112.40 -18.13 -19.02
N SER A 77 112.61 -17.21 -18.09
CA SER A 77 113.78 -16.35 -18.02
C SER A 77 113.73 -15.70 -16.66
N ASP A 78 114.77 -15.91 -15.87
CA ASP A 78 115.04 -15.15 -14.66
C ASP A 78 115.03 -13.65 -15.02
N PHE A 79 114.14 -12.87 -14.42
CA PHE A 79 114.36 -11.47 -14.07
C PHE A 79 113.43 -11.12 -12.91
N GLU A 80 114.05 -11.12 -11.74
CA GLU A 80 113.56 -10.56 -10.49
C GLU A 80 113.30 -9.07 -10.68
N MET A 81 112.03 -8.65 -10.69
CA MET A 81 111.61 -7.28 -10.39
C MET A 81 110.12 -7.27 -9.99
N ASP A 82 109.86 -6.68 -8.84
CA ASP A 82 108.64 -6.73 -8.03
C ASP A 82 107.40 -6.07 -8.70
N PRO A 83 106.31 -6.82 -9.00
CA PRO A 83 105.04 -6.26 -9.50
C PRO A 83 103.91 -6.29 -8.45
N SER A 84 104.23 -6.32 -7.16
CA SER A 84 103.27 -6.52 -6.07
C SER A 84 102.41 -5.28 -5.73
N CYS A 85 102.98 -4.08 -5.84
CA CYS A 85 102.35 -2.86 -5.30
C CYS A 85 101.15 -2.34 -6.15
N HIS A 86 101.29 -2.31 -7.49
CA HIS A 86 100.20 -1.87 -8.39
C HIS A 86 98.99 -2.83 -8.39
N SER A 87 99.20 -4.12 -8.11
CA SER A 87 98.13 -5.12 -8.01
C SER A 87 97.30 -4.94 -6.73
N LEU A 88 97.98 -4.62 -5.61
CA LEU A 88 97.34 -4.36 -4.32
C LEU A 88 96.45 -3.11 -4.36
N ASP A 89 96.93 -2.01 -4.94
CA ASP A 89 96.17 -0.76 -5.07
C ASP A 89 94.92 -0.94 -5.93
N LEU A 90 95.02 -1.68 -7.04
CA LEU A 90 93.87 -1.99 -7.91
C LEU A 90 92.81 -2.82 -7.19
N LEU A 91 93.23 -3.75 -6.33
CA LEU A 91 92.32 -4.54 -5.50
C LEU A 91 91.64 -3.70 -4.42
N MET A 92 92.37 -2.77 -3.79
CA MET A 92 91.83 -1.87 -2.78
C MET A 92 90.78 -0.91 -3.36
N GLU A 93 91.02 -0.34 -4.55
CA GLU A 93 90.01 0.47 -5.25
C GLU A 93 88.79 -0.33 -5.69
N ARG A 94 88.97 -1.57 -6.17
CA ARG A 94 87.85 -2.47 -6.44
C ARG A 94 87.04 -2.78 -5.18
N MET A 95 87.70 -2.92 -4.03
CA MET A 95 87.06 -3.19 -2.74
C MET A 95 86.23 -1.98 -2.27
N LYS A 96 86.79 -0.77 -2.32
CA LYS A 96 86.07 0.48 -2.03
C LYS A 96 84.86 0.67 -2.95
N GLY A 97 85.02 0.42 -4.25
CA GLY A 97 83.91 0.50 -5.21
C GLY A 97 82.78 -0.48 -4.87
N LYS A 98 83.12 -1.71 -4.47
CA LYS A 98 82.12 -2.70 -4.01
C LYS A 98 81.45 -2.29 -2.69
N GLU A 99 82.20 -1.72 -1.75
CA GLU A 99 81.67 -1.23 -0.47
C GLU A 99 80.69 -0.07 -0.69
N GLN A 100 81.02 0.86 -1.58
CA GLN A 100 80.14 1.95 -1.97
C GLN A 100 78.86 1.42 -2.64
N GLN A 101 78.98 0.45 -3.54
CA GLN A 101 77.83 -0.20 -4.17
C GLN A 101 76.92 -0.93 -3.15
N LEU A 102 77.51 -1.57 -2.13
CA LEU A 102 76.77 -2.20 -1.05
C LEU A 102 76.02 -1.16 -0.21
N LEU A 103 76.65 -0.02 0.10
CA LEU A 103 76.02 1.07 0.83
C LEU A 103 74.82 1.66 0.06
N GLU A 104 74.94 1.82 -1.25
CA GLU A 104 73.86 2.30 -2.12
C GLU A 104 72.70 1.30 -2.19
N MET A 105 72.99 0.00 -2.39
CA MET A 105 71.96 -1.05 -2.32
C MET A 105 71.27 -1.09 -0.96
N ASN A 106 72.00 -0.90 0.13
CA ASN A 106 71.41 -0.92 1.48
C ASN A 106 70.44 0.26 1.67
N LYS A 107 70.81 1.47 1.19
CA LYS A 107 69.91 2.63 1.18
C LYS A 107 68.66 2.37 0.34
N GLU A 108 68.81 1.76 -0.83
CA GLU A 108 67.68 1.41 -1.69
C GLU A 108 66.74 0.39 -1.01
N ASN A 109 67.28 -0.64 -0.36
CA ASN A 109 66.49 -1.63 0.39
C ASN A 109 65.67 -0.98 1.51
N GLU A 110 66.24 -0.04 2.26
CA GLU A 110 65.49 0.70 3.29
C GLU A 110 64.35 1.54 2.68
N ILE A 111 64.61 2.21 1.55
CA ILE A 111 63.56 2.95 0.82
C ILE A 111 62.45 2.00 0.33
N LEU A 112 62.80 0.83 -0.21
CA LEU A 112 61.83 -0.16 -0.68
C LEU A 112 60.97 -0.70 0.47
N LYS A 113 61.57 -0.93 1.64
CA LYS A 113 60.85 -1.34 2.85
C LYS A 113 59.80 -0.31 3.27
N ILE A 114 60.18 0.98 3.32
CA ILE A 114 59.24 2.07 3.64
C ILE A 114 58.11 2.14 2.61
N LYS A 115 58.42 2.04 1.31
CA LYS A 115 57.40 2.04 0.24
C LYS A 115 56.44 0.86 0.36
N LEU A 116 56.96 -0.32 0.70
CA LEU A 116 56.15 -1.52 0.90
C LEU A 116 55.20 -1.35 2.09
N GLU A 117 55.70 -0.85 3.22
CA GLU A 117 54.89 -0.58 4.41
C GLU A 117 53.82 0.51 4.14
N ALA A 118 54.20 1.59 3.46
CA ALA A 118 53.26 2.65 3.07
C ALA A 118 52.16 2.14 2.12
N SER A 119 52.52 1.30 1.13
CA SER A 119 51.57 0.68 0.21
C SER A 119 50.60 -0.26 0.95
N ARG A 120 51.12 -1.04 1.90
CA ARG A 120 50.30 -1.92 2.76
C ARG A 120 49.33 -1.12 3.62
N GLU A 121 49.80 -0.06 4.29
CA GLU A 121 48.93 0.78 5.13
C GLU A 121 47.90 1.53 4.30
N ALA A 122 48.27 2.07 3.12
CA ALA A 122 47.32 2.69 2.21
C ALA A 122 46.24 1.70 1.75
N GLY A 123 46.62 0.45 1.45
CA GLY A 123 45.66 -0.62 1.13
C GLY A 123 44.73 -0.96 2.30
N ALA A 124 45.26 -1.10 3.51
CA ALA A 124 44.46 -1.35 4.71
C ALA A 124 43.51 -0.18 5.04
N ALA A 125 43.97 1.06 4.88
CA ALA A 125 43.15 2.26 5.04
C ALA A 125 42.03 2.33 3.99
N ALA A 126 42.30 2.00 2.73
CA ALA A 126 41.29 1.94 1.68
C ALA A 126 40.20 0.90 2.00
N LEU A 127 40.59 -0.30 2.44
CA LEU A 127 39.63 -1.34 2.86
C LEU A 127 38.78 -0.90 4.05
N ARG A 128 39.38 -0.29 5.08
CA ARG A 128 38.64 0.27 6.22
C ARG A 128 37.64 1.33 5.77
N ASN A 129 38.03 2.24 4.87
CA ASN A 129 37.15 3.29 4.38
C ASN A 129 35.97 2.73 3.59
N VAL A 130 36.21 1.75 2.71
CA VAL A 130 35.14 1.09 1.95
C VAL A 130 34.19 0.35 2.88
N ALA A 131 34.71 -0.41 3.86
CA ALA A 131 33.88 -1.12 4.83
C ALA A 131 33.01 -0.16 5.67
N GLN A 132 33.59 0.95 6.13
CA GLN A 132 32.87 1.98 6.88
C GLN A 132 31.75 2.61 6.03
N ARG A 133 32.05 3.05 4.80
CA ARG A 133 31.04 3.63 3.91
C ARG A 133 29.91 2.66 3.60
N LEU A 134 30.22 1.38 3.39
CA LEU A 134 29.21 0.35 3.14
C LEU A 134 28.27 0.21 4.34
N PHE A 135 28.82 0.21 5.56
CA PHE A 135 28.03 0.15 6.79
C PHE A 135 27.14 1.39 6.96
N GLU A 136 27.70 2.59 6.76
CA GLU A 136 26.96 3.85 6.85
C GLU A 136 25.80 3.90 5.85
N VAL A 137 26.01 3.47 4.61
CA VAL A 137 24.97 3.41 3.57
C VAL A 137 23.88 2.42 3.97
N TYR A 138 24.25 1.21 4.38
CA TYR A 138 23.29 0.19 4.79
C TYR A 138 22.46 0.64 6.00
N GLN A 139 23.11 1.24 6.99
CA GLN A 139 22.44 1.77 8.18
C GLN A 139 21.47 2.88 7.80
N THR A 140 21.91 3.88 7.04
CA THR A 140 21.07 5.01 6.61
C THR A 140 19.86 4.52 5.81
N GLN A 141 20.07 3.61 4.86
CA GLN A 141 19.01 3.04 4.05
C GLN A 141 17.99 2.25 4.89
N SER A 142 18.47 1.45 5.84
CA SER A 142 17.61 0.68 6.74
C SER A 142 16.76 1.59 7.63
N GLU A 143 17.38 2.64 8.19
CA GLU A 143 16.69 3.62 9.03
C GLU A 143 15.65 4.42 8.23
N GLU A 144 15.96 4.80 7.00
CA GLU A 144 15.05 5.49 6.10
C GLU A 144 13.84 4.61 5.74
N VAL A 145 14.05 3.36 5.33
CA VAL A 145 12.95 2.42 5.03
C VAL A 145 12.08 2.20 6.26
N ARG A 146 12.66 2.03 7.45
CA ARG A 146 11.92 1.91 8.71
C ARG A 146 11.09 3.17 8.98
N LYS A 147 11.67 4.35 8.79
CA LYS A 147 10.96 5.62 8.98
C LYS A 147 9.79 5.76 8.00
N GLN A 148 10.01 5.48 6.72
CA GLN A 148 8.96 5.50 5.69
C GLN A 148 7.84 4.50 6.01
N HIS A 149 8.17 3.32 6.53
CA HIS A 149 7.18 2.35 6.98
C HIS A 149 6.33 2.86 8.14
N GLU A 150 6.96 3.44 9.18
CA GLU A 150 6.25 4.03 10.32
C GLU A 150 5.41 5.25 9.91
N ASP A 151 5.91 6.08 9.00
CA ASP A 151 5.15 7.19 8.41
C ASP A 151 3.93 6.68 7.64
N GLY A 152 4.10 5.63 6.82
CA GLY A 152 3.02 4.99 6.10
C GLY A 152 1.96 4.38 7.04
N LYS A 153 2.39 3.76 8.13
CA LYS A 153 1.50 3.22 9.18
C LYS A 153 0.69 4.33 9.84
N ARG A 154 1.33 5.43 10.25
CA ARG A 154 0.66 6.60 10.81
C ARG A 154 -0.35 7.21 9.84
N LEU A 155 0.04 7.38 8.58
CA LEU A 155 -0.86 7.92 7.54
C LEU A 155 -2.08 7.02 7.35
N LEU A 156 -1.88 5.70 7.31
CA LEU A 156 -2.97 4.73 7.20
C LEU A 156 -3.91 4.80 8.41
N GLU A 157 -3.37 4.93 9.62
CA GLU A 157 -4.15 5.06 10.85
C GLU A 157 -4.99 6.34 10.88
N VAL A 158 -4.43 7.48 10.46
CA VAL A 158 -5.16 8.74 10.34
C VAL A 158 -6.27 8.61 9.29
N ASN A 159 -5.98 8.04 8.12
CA ASN A 159 -6.98 7.84 7.08
C ASN A 159 -8.12 6.92 7.56
N LYS A 160 -7.77 5.82 8.24
CA LYS A 160 -8.75 4.92 8.84
C LYS A 160 -9.68 5.67 9.80
N LEU A 161 -9.11 6.46 10.73
CA LEU A 161 -9.88 7.21 11.72
C LEU A 161 -10.80 8.24 11.05
N GLU A 162 -10.31 8.95 10.03
CA GLU A 162 -11.10 9.92 9.27
C GLU A 162 -12.29 9.24 8.56
N LYS A 163 -12.06 8.07 7.94
CA LYS A 163 -13.11 7.29 7.28
C LYS A 163 -14.12 6.73 8.28
N GLU A 164 -13.67 6.24 9.43
CA GLU A 164 -14.56 5.81 10.52
C GLU A 164 -15.43 6.97 11.02
N GLN A 165 -14.86 8.16 11.20
CA GLN A 165 -15.60 9.34 11.62
C GLN A 165 -16.63 9.78 10.56
N GLN A 166 -16.25 9.80 9.28
CA GLN A 166 -17.17 10.09 8.17
C GLN A 166 -18.34 9.09 8.13
N LEU A 167 -18.05 7.80 8.27
CA LEU A 167 -19.07 6.76 8.34
C LEU A 167 -20.00 6.95 9.52
N LYS A 168 -19.46 7.26 10.70
CA LYS A 168 -20.26 7.53 11.91
C LYS A 168 -21.20 8.72 11.70
N GLN A 169 -20.71 9.83 11.15
CA GLN A 169 -21.54 11.00 10.84
C GLN A 169 -22.65 10.66 9.84
N HIS A 170 -22.34 9.88 8.79
CA HIS A 170 -23.34 9.43 7.82
C HIS A 170 -24.40 8.53 8.47
N ALA A 171 -24.00 7.61 9.36
CA ALA A 171 -24.92 6.75 10.08
C ALA A 171 -25.84 7.56 11.01
N GLU A 172 -25.31 8.55 11.72
CA GLU A 172 -26.10 9.46 12.55
C GLU A 172 -27.10 10.29 11.74
N ASN A 173 -26.68 10.83 10.59
CA ASN A 173 -27.56 11.56 9.69
C ASN A 173 -28.68 10.67 9.13
N LEU A 174 -28.35 9.44 8.72
CA LEU A 174 -29.36 8.47 8.27
C LEU A 174 -30.36 8.12 9.37
N ASN A 175 -29.89 7.94 10.62
CA ASN A 175 -30.76 7.71 11.76
C ASN A 175 -31.70 8.90 12.03
N GLN A 176 -31.22 10.14 11.90
CA GLN A 176 -32.07 11.32 12.02
C GLN A 176 -33.13 11.39 10.92
N ILE A 177 -32.76 11.08 9.67
CA ILE A 177 -33.70 11.01 8.54
C ILE A 177 -34.74 9.91 8.77
N ALA A 178 -34.32 8.73 9.24
CA ALA A 178 -35.21 7.61 9.53
C ALA A 178 -36.25 7.98 10.60
N LYS A 179 -35.83 8.62 11.71
CA LYS A 179 -36.74 9.13 12.75
C LYS A 179 -37.76 10.13 12.20
N LYS A 180 -37.31 11.13 11.43
CA LYS A 180 -38.22 12.10 10.79
C LYS A 180 -39.21 11.43 9.84
N LEU A 181 -38.77 10.40 9.11
CA LEU A 181 -39.63 9.65 8.21
C LEU A 181 -40.70 8.86 8.97
N GLU A 182 -40.32 8.25 10.09
CA GLU A 182 -41.23 7.54 10.99
C GLU A 182 -42.27 8.48 11.62
N GLU A 183 -41.84 9.64 12.14
CA GLU A 183 -42.74 10.68 12.66
C GLU A 183 -43.77 11.12 11.61
N LYS A 184 -43.33 11.38 10.38
CA LYS A 184 -44.22 11.75 9.28
C LYS A 184 -45.15 10.61 8.86
N HIS A 185 -44.69 9.36 8.93
CA HIS A 185 -45.53 8.20 8.67
C HIS A 185 -46.63 8.05 9.72
N ASN A 186 -46.30 8.22 11.00
CA ASN A 186 -47.28 8.23 12.09
C ASN A 186 -48.33 9.34 11.87
N GLN A 187 -47.89 10.55 11.49
CA GLN A 187 -48.79 11.66 11.14
C GLN A 187 -49.75 11.31 9.99
N ILE A 188 -49.26 10.61 8.95
CA ILE A 188 -50.11 10.12 7.85
C ILE A 188 -51.17 9.16 8.36
N THR A 189 -50.78 8.17 9.17
CA THR A 189 -51.71 7.18 9.74
C THR A 189 -52.78 7.84 10.62
N GLU A 190 -52.41 8.83 11.44
CA GLU A 190 -53.37 9.59 12.25
C GLU A 190 -54.38 10.37 11.39
N LEU A 191 -53.92 11.05 10.34
CA LEU A 191 -54.77 11.79 9.41
C LEU A 191 -55.69 10.85 8.60
N GLU A 192 -55.18 9.70 8.14
CA GLU A 192 -55.99 8.68 7.47
C GLU A 192 -57.11 8.17 8.36
N ASN A 193 -56.79 7.85 9.62
CA ASN A 193 -57.77 7.42 10.62
C ASN A 193 -58.82 8.51 10.90
N LEU A 194 -58.41 9.78 11.01
CA LEU A 194 -59.33 10.91 11.20
C LEU A 194 -60.30 11.04 10.03
N VAL A 195 -59.78 11.08 8.80
CA VAL A 195 -60.59 11.18 7.58
C VAL A 195 -61.55 9.99 7.47
N GLN A 196 -61.10 8.77 7.79
CA GLN A 196 -61.95 7.60 7.77
C GLN A 196 -63.10 7.69 8.79
N ARG A 197 -62.86 8.23 9.99
CA ARG A 197 -63.93 8.49 10.98
C ARG A 197 -64.92 9.52 10.49
N MET A 198 -64.44 10.61 9.89
CA MET A 198 -65.31 11.64 9.31
C MET A 198 -66.16 11.11 8.14
N GLU A 199 -65.60 10.26 7.27
CA GLU A 199 -66.36 9.62 6.20
C GLU A 199 -67.37 8.57 6.72
N LYS A 200 -67.11 7.94 7.87
CA LYS A 200 -68.12 7.12 8.57
C LYS A 200 -69.27 7.98 9.08
N GLU A 201 -68.96 9.08 9.76
CA GLU A 201 -69.96 10.03 10.29
C GLU A 201 -70.80 10.66 9.17
N LYS A 202 -70.18 11.03 8.06
CA LYS A 202 -70.91 11.54 6.89
C LYS A 202 -71.90 10.52 6.34
N ARG A 203 -71.53 9.23 6.30
CA ARG A 203 -72.45 8.15 5.89
C ARG A 203 -73.63 8.01 6.85
N THR A 204 -73.38 8.03 8.17
CA THR A 204 -74.47 7.93 9.15
C THR A 204 -75.42 9.14 9.10
N LEU A 205 -74.90 10.35 8.87
CA LEU A 205 -75.73 11.54 8.66
C LEU A 205 -76.58 11.44 7.37
N LEU A 206 -76.00 10.94 6.28
CA LEU A 206 -76.73 10.71 5.02
C LEU A 206 -77.86 9.68 5.19
N GLU A 207 -77.59 8.57 5.88
CA GLU A 207 -78.60 7.54 6.19
C GLU A 207 -79.72 8.13 7.05
N LYS A 208 -79.39 8.92 8.08
CA LYS A 208 -80.39 9.62 8.91
C LYS A 208 -81.23 10.58 8.09
N LYS A 209 -80.61 11.39 7.23
CA LYS A 209 -81.30 12.33 6.35
C LYS A 209 -82.31 11.60 5.45
N LEU A 210 -81.88 10.52 4.80
CA LEU A 210 -82.72 9.71 3.92
C LEU A 210 -83.90 9.08 4.67
N SER A 211 -83.69 8.64 5.92
CA SER A 211 -84.79 8.15 6.78
C SER A 211 -85.84 9.23 7.06
N LEU A 212 -85.43 10.47 7.33
CA LEU A 212 -86.35 11.59 7.56
C LEU A 212 -87.08 12.01 6.28
N GLU A 213 -86.39 12.02 5.13
CA GLU A 213 -87.00 12.29 3.82
C GLU A 213 -88.11 11.27 3.51
N ASN A 214 -87.87 9.98 3.77
CA ASN A 214 -88.88 8.94 3.61
C ASN A 214 -90.08 9.12 4.55
N LYS A 215 -89.85 9.49 5.83
CA LYS A 215 -90.94 9.80 6.78
C LYS A 215 -91.75 11.02 6.33
N LEU A 216 -91.08 12.04 5.80
CA LEU A 216 -91.72 13.24 5.27
C LEU A 216 -92.63 12.90 4.08
N LEU A 217 -92.17 12.03 3.17
CA LEU A 217 -92.97 11.55 2.04
C LEU A 217 -94.23 10.77 2.51
N GLN A 218 -94.08 9.89 3.51
CA GLN A 218 -95.22 9.15 4.07
C GLN A 218 -96.25 10.07 4.74
N LEU A 219 -95.81 11.07 5.53
CA LEU A 219 -96.70 12.03 6.18
C LEU A 219 -97.44 12.93 5.17
N LYS A 220 -96.79 13.32 4.07
CA LYS A 220 -97.43 14.07 2.98
C LYS A 220 -98.50 13.25 2.27
N ALA A 221 -98.30 11.94 2.09
CA ALA A 221 -99.29 11.05 1.48
C ALA A 221 -100.53 10.83 2.38
N ASN A 222 -100.36 10.85 3.71
CA ASN A 222 -101.40 10.53 4.68
C ASN A 222 -102.21 11.76 5.16
N ALA A 223 -102.17 12.89 4.43
CA ALA A 223 -102.88 14.16 4.73
C ALA A 223 -102.79 14.63 6.21
N THR A 224 -101.67 14.32 6.89
CA THR A 224 -101.54 14.49 8.34
C THR A 224 -100.71 15.74 8.70
N CYS A 225 -101.22 16.52 9.67
CA CYS A 225 -100.59 17.61 10.43
C CYS A 225 -99.40 18.37 9.76
N ALA A 226 -99.68 19.56 9.21
CA ALA A 226 -98.70 20.46 8.59
C ALA A 226 -97.49 20.82 9.50
N LYS A 227 -97.70 20.89 10.82
CA LYS A 227 -96.65 21.23 11.80
C LYS A 227 -95.57 20.15 11.91
N SER A 228 -95.95 18.87 11.84
CA SER A 228 -95.01 17.73 11.87
C SER A 228 -94.15 17.69 10.59
N CYS A 229 -94.79 17.94 9.44
CA CYS A 229 -94.14 18.03 8.13
C CYS A 229 -93.09 19.16 8.09
N HIS A 230 -93.45 20.33 8.63
CA HIS A 230 -92.53 21.48 8.73
C HIS A 230 -91.32 21.20 9.63
N ASN A 231 -91.55 20.58 10.80
CA ASN A 231 -90.46 20.22 11.73
C ASN A 231 -89.46 19.23 11.10
N LEU A 232 -89.96 18.21 10.38
CA LEU A 232 -89.11 17.27 9.66
C LEU A 232 -88.31 17.95 8.55
N GLN A 233 -88.92 18.89 7.82
CA GLN A 233 -88.25 19.63 6.77
C GLN A 233 -87.13 20.54 7.32
N MET A 234 -87.33 21.11 8.51
CA MET A 234 -86.28 21.83 9.23
C MET A 234 -85.13 20.91 9.65
N GLU A 235 -85.41 19.72 10.21
CA GLU A 235 -84.38 18.75 10.59
C GLU A 235 -83.58 18.24 9.37
N ILE A 236 -84.24 18.01 8.23
CA ILE A 236 -83.58 17.64 6.97
C ILE A 236 -82.64 18.76 6.49
N SER A 237 -83.06 20.02 6.62
CA SER A 237 -82.24 21.19 6.24
C SER A 237 -81.01 21.32 7.14
N LEU A 238 -81.18 21.12 8.45
CA LEU A 238 -80.07 21.09 9.41
C LEU A 238 -79.07 19.96 9.09
N LEU A 239 -79.56 18.74 8.82
CA LEU A 239 -78.70 17.63 8.44
C LEU A 239 -77.97 17.90 7.12
N GLN A 240 -78.63 18.54 6.16
CA GLN A 240 -78.01 18.93 4.90
C GLN A 240 -76.83 19.89 5.14
N GLU A 241 -77.00 20.90 6.01
CA GLU A 241 -75.94 21.83 6.39
C GLU A 241 -74.78 21.12 7.11
N GLN A 242 -75.08 20.24 8.07
CA GLN A 242 -74.07 19.45 8.77
C GLN A 242 -73.25 18.56 7.82
N ILE A 243 -73.91 17.92 6.86
CA ILE A 243 -73.24 17.12 5.82
C ILE A 243 -72.35 18.00 4.95
N SER A 244 -72.84 19.17 4.52
CA SER A 244 -72.05 20.11 3.71
C SER A 244 -70.83 20.64 4.46
N HIS A 245 -70.97 21.00 5.74
CA HIS A 245 -69.85 21.40 6.58
C HIS A 245 -68.84 20.25 6.74
N LEU A 246 -69.30 19.05 7.06
CA LEU A 246 -68.42 17.89 7.22
C LEU A 246 -67.67 17.54 5.92
N GLN A 247 -68.32 17.68 4.76
CA GLN A 247 -67.67 17.52 3.45
C GLN A 247 -66.52 18.52 3.24
N LEU A 248 -66.70 19.79 3.62
CA LEU A 248 -65.64 20.81 3.53
C LEU A 248 -64.45 20.47 4.43
N VAL A 249 -64.71 20.06 5.67
CA VAL A 249 -63.63 19.68 6.60
C VAL A 249 -62.90 18.43 6.07
N ILE A 250 -63.62 17.42 5.59
CA ILE A 250 -63.01 16.21 4.98
C ILE A 250 -62.10 16.60 3.82
N HIS A 251 -62.54 17.52 2.95
CA HIS A 251 -61.73 18.00 1.84
C HIS A 251 -60.43 18.65 2.31
N SER A 252 -60.49 19.53 3.31
CA SER A 252 -59.32 20.17 3.90
C SER A 252 -58.34 19.16 4.53
N GLN A 253 -58.86 18.14 5.21
CA GLN A 253 -58.04 17.08 5.81
C GLN A 253 -57.38 16.21 4.74
N HIS A 254 -58.07 15.91 3.64
CA HIS A 254 -57.46 15.24 2.50
C HIS A 254 -56.35 16.07 1.83
N GLN A 255 -56.50 17.39 1.74
CA GLN A 255 -55.45 18.26 1.23
C GLN A 255 -54.22 18.22 2.15
N ASN A 256 -54.42 18.30 3.48
CA ASN A 256 -53.35 18.18 4.46
C ASN A 256 -52.62 16.83 4.33
N LEU A 257 -53.37 15.73 4.28
CA LEU A 257 -52.82 14.38 4.09
C LEU A 257 -51.95 14.29 2.83
N ARG A 258 -52.41 14.84 1.69
CA ARG A 258 -51.62 14.89 0.46
C ARG A 258 -50.33 15.68 0.62
N SER A 259 -50.35 16.78 1.36
CA SER A 259 -49.15 17.58 1.65
C SER A 259 -48.11 16.77 2.44
N VAL A 260 -48.53 16.12 3.52
CA VAL A 260 -47.62 15.31 4.36
C VAL A 260 -47.05 14.12 3.57
N ILE A 261 -47.87 13.45 2.74
CA ILE A 261 -47.40 12.38 1.84
C ILE A 261 -46.33 12.90 0.87
N GLN A 262 -46.52 14.11 0.34
CA GLN A 262 -45.55 14.72 -0.56
C GLN A 262 -44.23 15.05 0.15
N GLU A 263 -44.28 15.53 1.39
CA GLU A 263 -43.10 15.77 2.21
C GLU A 263 -42.31 14.48 2.46
N VAL A 264 -42.98 13.37 2.80
CA VAL A 264 -42.34 12.05 2.96
C VAL A 264 -41.62 11.61 1.68
N ARG A 265 -42.25 11.79 0.52
CA ARG A 265 -41.62 11.49 -0.78
C ARG A 265 -40.38 12.35 -1.00
N LEU A 266 -40.46 13.65 -0.70
CA LEU A 266 -39.34 14.58 -0.86
C LEU A 266 -38.16 14.18 0.03
N ILE A 267 -38.41 13.92 1.32
CA ILE A 267 -37.38 13.47 2.28
C ILE A 267 -36.70 12.19 1.77
N LYS A 268 -37.48 11.25 1.22
CA LYS A 268 -36.96 10.01 0.63
C LYS A 268 -36.14 10.25 -0.64
N CYS A 269 -36.53 11.18 -1.49
CA CYS A 269 -35.75 11.54 -2.68
C CYS A 269 -34.41 12.18 -2.30
N VAL A 270 -34.41 13.11 -1.35
CA VAL A 270 -33.18 13.77 -0.87
C VAL A 270 -32.20 12.74 -0.29
N SER A 271 -32.68 11.79 0.52
CA SER A 271 -31.81 10.76 1.11
C SER A 271 -31.23 9.77 0.09
N LEU A 272 -31.97 9.45 -0.98
CA LEU A 272 -31.47 8.61 -2.08
C LEU A 272 -30.41 9.33 -2.90
N VAL A 273 -30.60 10.63 -3.18
CA VAL A 273 -29.61 11.44 -3.91
C VAL A 273 -28.32 11.57 -3.11
N ASP A 274 -28.41 11.81 -1.80
CA ASP A 274 -27.24 11.84 -0.91
C ASP A 274 -26.51 10.48 -0.88
N GLY A 275 -27.26 9.37 -0.86
CA GLY A 275 -26.71 8.03 -0.97
C GLY A 275 -25.97 7.80 -2.30
N MET A 276 -26.54 8.23 -3.42
CA MET A 276 -25.92 8.13 -4.75
C MET A 276 -24.67 9.01 -4.88
N CYS A 277 -24.70 10.24 -4.35
CA CYS A 277 -23.55 11.14 -4.30
C CYS A 277 -22.41 10.56 -3.43
N ALA A 278 -22.73 9.91 -2.31
CA ALA A 278 -21.74 9.25 -1.46
C ALA A 278 -21.10 8.02 -2.13
N VAL A 279 -21.86 7.23 -2.89
CA VAL A 279 -21.32 6.11 -3.70
C VAL A 279 -20.42 6.63 -4.82
N ARG A 280 -20.82 7.70 -5.51
CA ARG A 280 -20.02 8.29 -6.59
C ARG A 280 -18.70 8.88 -6.08
N ARG A 281 -18.68 9.52 -4.89
CA ARG A 281 -17.44 10.01 -4.26
C ARG A 281 -16.50 8.86 -3.84
N ARG A 282 -17.05 7.75 -3.32
CA ARG A 282 -16.24 6.56 -3.00
C ARG A 282 -15.54 5.99 -4.23
N ASN A 283 -16.20 6.00 -5.39
CA ASN A 283 -15.59 5.50 -6.63
C ASN A 283 -14.61 6.50 -7.27
N ALA A 284 -14.81 7.81 -7.07
CA ALA A 284 -13.91 8.84 -7.60
C ALA A 284 -12.58 8.95 -6.83
N GLY A 285 -12.54 8.55 -5.56
CA GLY A 285 -11.31 8.53 -4.75
C GLY A 285 -10.32 7.41 -5.07
N SER A 286 -10.67 6.47 -5.97
CA SER A 286 -9.81 5.35 -6.39
C SER A 286 -9.12 5.55 -7.73
N LEU A 287 -9.10 6.76 -8.29
CA LEU A 287 -8.30 7.08 -9.48
C LEU A 287 -6.95 7.68 -9.06
N PRO A 288 -5.82 6.96 -9.22
CA PRO A 288 -4.51 7.55 -9.03
C PRO A 288 -4.28 8.56 -10.15
N GLY A 289 -3.96 9.80 -9.78
CA GLY A 289 -3.47 10.82 -10.68
C GLY A 289 -2.17 10.37 -11.33
N LEU A 290 -2.29 9.87 -12.56
CA LEU A 290 -1.21 9.87 -13.54
C LEU A 290 -1.43 11.12 -14.38
N TYR A 291 -0.69 12.19 -14.10
CA TYR A 291 -0.26 13.20 -15.08
C TYR A 291 0.51 14.28 -14.33
N THR A 292 1.84 14.19 -14.38
CA THR A 292 2.70 15.37 -14.58
C THR A 292 4.01 14.88 -15.21
N GLN A 293 4.35 15.56 -16.30
CA GLN A 293 5.50 15.44 -17.18
C GLN A 293 6.84 15.58 -16.46
#